data_AF-W5WG81-F1
#
_entry.id   AF-W5WG81-F1
#
_cell.length_a   1.000
_cell.length_b   1.000
_cell.length_c   1.000
_cell.angle_alpha   90.00
_cell.angle_beta   90.00
_cell.angle_gamma   90.00
#
_symmetry.space_group_name_H-M   'P 1'
#
loop_
_entity.id
_entity.type
_entity.pdbx_description
1 polymer ?
#
loop_
_entity_poly.entity_id
_entity_poly.type
_entity_poly.pdbx_seq_one_letter_code
_entity_poly.pdbx_strand_id
1 'polypeptide(L)'
;MSIEPESVRHALRSVRAASYRIGSGEHGTSLALVMNASEAGRRNAAAKIVGLLAEHGLALEVDEPVRALTESRAGFVVRQASSRSR
;
A
#
# COMPACT_ATOMS: atom_id res chain seq x y z
N MET A 1 -13.31 7.09 9.53
CA MET A 1 -12.88 8.08 8.51
C MET A 1 -12.37 7.29 7.32
N SER A 2 -12.97 7.43 6.15
CA SER A 2 -12.53 6.72 4.95
C SER A 2 -11.22 7.32 4.46
N ILE A 3 -10.27 6.49 4.02
CA ILE A 3 -9.06 6.94 3.35
C ILE A 3 -9.43 7.25 1.91
N GLU A 4 -9.18 8.49 1.45
CA GLU A 4 -9.38 8.85 0.06
C GLU A 4 -8.26 8.27 -0.83
N PRO A 5 -8.56 7.81 -2.06
CA PRO A 5 -7.55 7.33 -3.02
C PRO A 5 -6.39 8.30 -3.22
N GLU A 6 -6.68 9.60 -3.17
CA GLU A 6 -5.68 10.65 -3.40
C GLU A 6 -4.70 10.80 -2.24
N SER A 7 -5.10 10.49 -1.01
CA SER A 7 -4.18 10.40 0.12
C SER A 7 -3.14 9.29 -0.10
N VAL A 8 -3.56 8.15 -0.66
CA VAL A 8 -2.67 7.04 -1.01
C VAL A 8 -1.74 7.42 -2.18
N ARG A 9 -2.25 8.10 -3.21
CA ARG A 9 -1.40 8.62 -4.31
C ARG A 9 -0.36 9.61 -3.80
N HIS A 10 -0.76 10.50 -2.90
CA HIS A 10 0.13 11.49 -2.32
C HIS A 10 1.27 10.84 -1.52
N ALA A 11 0.95 9.82 -0.72
CA ALA A 11 1.95 9.03 0.02
C ALA A 11 2.92 8.30 -0.94
N LEU A 12 2.40 7.80 -2.05
CA LEU A 12 3.18 7.02 -3.03
C LEU A 12 3.76 7.86 -4.18
N ARG A 13 3.79 9.19 -4.08
CA ARG A 13 4.24 10.09 -5.17
C ARG A 13 5.67 9.81 -5.67
N SER A 14 6.50 9.14 -4.87
CA SER A 14 7.87 8.73 -5.23
C SER A 14 7.98 7.31 -5.83
N VAL A 15 6.85 6.60 -5.93
CA VAL A 15 6.72 5.29 -6.55
C VAL A 15 6.10 5.48 -7.94
N ARG A 16 6.62 4.77 -8.94
CA ARG A 16 6.06 4.84 -10.29
C ARG A 16 4.60 4.38 -10.26
N ALA A 17 3.69 5.18 -10.82
CA ALA A 17 2.26 4.86 -10.85
C ALA A 17 1.96 3.50 -11.52
N ALA A 18 2.77 3.06 -12.49
CA ALA A 18 2.65 1.76 -13.12
C ALA A 18 2.97 0.57 -12.19
N SER A 19 3.56 0.80 -11.02
CA SER A 19 3.93 -0.27 -10.09
C SER A 19 2.76 -0.74 -9.22
N TYR A 20 1.74 0.09 -9.03
CA TYR A 20 0.63 -0.20 -8.12
C TYR A 20 -0.72 0.17 -8.74
N ARG A 21 -1.79 -0.35 -8.15
CA ARG A 21 -3.17 0.00 -8.49
C ARG A 21 -3.90 0.39 -7.22
N ILE A 22 -4.58 1.54 -7.26
CA ILE A 22 -5.48 1.99 -6.20
C ILE A 22 -6.92 1.72 -6.66
N GLY A 23 -7.69 1.04 -5.83
CA GLY A 23 -9.13 0.84 -6.02
C GLY A 23 -9.92 1.53 -4.92
N SER A 24 -11.16 1.90 -5.23
CA SER A 24 -12.18 2.31 -4.25
C SER A 24 -13.33 1.32 -4.31
N GLY A 25 -13.81 0.88 -3.15
CA GLY A 25 -14.90 -0.09 -3.06
C GLY A 25 -15.65 0.02 -1.73
N GLU A 26 -16.56 -0.92 -1.49
CA GLU A 26 -17.41 -0.96 -0.30
C GLU A 26 -16.60 -0.94 1.01
N HIS A 27 -15.42 -1.56 1.01
CA HIS A 27 -14.51 -1.62 2.17
C HIS A 27 -13.49 -0.47 2.21
N GLY A 28 -13.63 0.54 1.36
CA GLY A 28 -12.76 1.71 1.30
C GLY A 28 -11.69 1.63 0.22
N THR A 29 -10.63 2.41 0.40
CA THR A 29 -9.51 2.47 -0.55
C THR A 29 -8.62 1.24 -0.39
N SER A 30 -8.27 0.60 -1.51
CA SER A 30 -7.39 -0.56 -1.56
C SER A 30 -6.15 -0.29 -2.42
N LEU A 31 -5.07 -0.99 -2.12
CA LEU A 31 -3.81 -0.91 -2.84
C LEU A 31 -3.32 -2.30 -3.24
N ALA A 32 -2.95 -2.47 -4.51
CA ALA A 32 -2.32 -3.68 -5.04
C ALA A 32 -0.97 -3.35 -5.67
N LEU A 33 0.00 -4.27 -5.58
CA LEU A 33 1.23 -4.23 -6.39
C LEU A 33 0.96 -4.95 -7.71
N VAL A 34 1.19 -4.28 -8.85
CA VAL A 34 0.84 -4.81 -10.19
C VAL A 34 2.01 -4.85 -11.17
N MET A 35 3.23 -4.57 -10.69
CA MET A 35 4.41 -4.59 -11.55
C MET A 35 4.82 -6.02 -11.96
N ASN A 36 5.31 -6.14 -13.20
CA ASN A 36 5.98 -7.35 -13.66
C ASN A 36 7.49 -7.24 -13.38
N ALA A 37 7.95 -7.91 -12.33
CA ALA A 37 9.36 -7.95 -11.92
C ALA A 37 9.67 -9.27 -11.23
N SER A 38 10.96 -9.54 -10.98
CA SER A 38 11.40 -10.65 -10.13
C SER A 38 10.81 -10.55 -8.72
N GLU A 39 10.79 -11.66 -7.98
CA GLU A 39 10.32 -11.67 -6.59
C GLU A 39 11.07 -10.67 -5.71
N ALA A 40 12.40 -10.63 -5.81
CA ALA A 40 13.23 -9.65 -5.10
C ALA A 40 12.84 -8.20 -5.46
N GLY A 41 12.57 -7.93 -6.74
CA GLY A 41 12.10 -6.62 -7.19
C GLY A 41 10.74 -6.24 -6.61
N ARG A 42 9.79 -7.19 -6.58
CA ARG A 42 8.47 -6.98 -5.97
C ARG A 42 8.57 -6.76 -4.46
N ARG A 43 9.42 -7.53 -3.77
CA ARG A 43 9.66 -7.38 -2.32
C ARG A 43 10.25 -6.02 -1.97
N ASN A 44 11.21 -5.54 -2.76
CA ASN A 44 11.78 -4.20 -2.57
C ASN A 44 10.73 -3.10 -2.80
N ALA A 45 9.90 -3.23 -3.84
CA ALA A 45 8.81 -2.30 -4.10
C ALA A 45 7.75 -2.32 -2.98
N ALA A 46 7.38 -3.51 -2.52
CA ALA A 46 6.44 -3.69 -1.41
C ALA A 46 6.97 -3.07 -0.11
N ALA A 47 8.24 -3.30 0.24
CA ALA A 47 8.87 -2.69 1.41
C ALA A 47 8.87 -1.15 1.33
N LYS A 48 9.21 -0.60 0.16
CA LYS A 48 9.17 0.85 -0.06
C LYS A 48 7.75 1.41 0.08
N ILE A 49 6.76 0.76 -0.52
CA ILE A 49 5.34 1.15 -0.43
C ILE A 49 4.88 1.17 1.02
N VAL A 50 5.15 0.09 1.77
CA VAL A 50 4.76 -0.02 3.19
C VAL A 50 5.41 1.07 4.04
N GLY A 51 6.70 1.35 3.82
CA GLY A 51 7.40 2.45 4.50
C GLY A 51 6.77 3.81 4.22
N LEU A 52 6.52 4.13 2.95
CA LEU A 52 5.90 5.40 2.54
C LEU A 52 4.48 5.57 3.10
N LEU A 53 3.68 4.51 3.13
CA LEU A 53 2.37 4.56 3.78
C LEU A 53 2.53 4.91 5.27
N ALA A 54 3.45 4.24 5.97
CA ALA A 54 3.68 4.47 7.39
C ALA A 54 4.16 5.90 7.70
N GLU A 55 5.07 6.45 6.88
CA GLU A 55 5.52 7.86 6.97
C GLU A 55 4.35 8.86 6.88
N HIS A 56 3.29 8.47 6.16
CA HIS A 56 2.08 9.27 5.97
C HIS A 56 0.94 8.88 6.93
N GLY A 57 1.21 8.07 7.96
CA GLY A 57 0.19 7.64 8.93
C GLY A 57 -0.82 6.65 8.35
N LEU A 58 -0.46 5.93 7.28
CA LEU A 58 -1.29 4.91 6.64
C LEU A 58 -0.69 3.52 6.84
N ALA A 59 -1.53 2.49 6.81
CA ALA A 59 -1.12 1.10 6.85
C ALA A 59 -2.04 0.25 5.97
N LEU A 60 -1.56 -0.94 5.56
CA LEU A 60 -2.43 -1.95 4.98
C LEU A 60 -3.12 -2.75 6.09
N GLU A 61 -4.36 -3.13 5.86
CA GLU A 61 -5.14 -4.00 6.75
C GLU A 61 -4.82 -5.47 6.45
N VAL A 62 -3.59 -5.86 6.80
CA VAL A 62 -3.04 -7.23 6.66
C VAL A 62 -1.83 -7.38 7.59
N ASP A 63 -1.59 -8.59 8.10
CA ASP A 63 -0.54 -8.84 9.11
C ASP A 63 0.89 -8.65 8.59
N GLU A 64 1.20 -9.23 7.43
CA GLU A 64 2.52 -9.16 6.80
C GLU A 64 2.46 -8.36 5.48
N PRO A 65 2.35 -7.03 5.52
CA PRO A 65 2.01 -6.23 4.34
C PRO A 65 3.05 -6.31 3.21
N VAL A 66 4.33 -6.44 3.54
CA VAL A 66 5.40 -6.63 2.53
C VAL A 66 5.24 -7.98 1.83
N ARG A 67 5.01 -9.05 2.59
CA ARG A 67 4.82 -10.40 2.05
C ARG A 67 3.55 -10.47 1.21
N ALA A 68 2.45 -9.94 1.73
CA ALA A 68 1.16 -9.90 1.07
C ALA A 68 1.23 -9.21 -0.30
N LEU A 69 1.86 -8.04 -0.40
CA LEU A 69 2.08 -7.34 -1.67
C LEU A 69 3.06 -8.06 -2.61
N THR A 70 4.00 -8.84 -2.07
CA THR A 70 5.00 -9.56 -2.87
C THR A 70 4.41 -10.79 -3.57
N GLU A 71 3.55 -11.50 -2.85
CA GLU A 71 2.98 -12.79 -3.24
C GLU A 71 1.62 -12.64 -3.95
N SER A 72 0.84 -11.59 -3.63
CA SER A 72 -0.50 -11.38 -4.16
C SER A 72 -0.59 -10.16 -5.08
N ARG A 73 -1.43 -10.28 -6.12
CA ARG A 73 -1.87 -9.15 -6.97
C ARG A 73 -3.21 -8.55 -6.52
N ALA A 74 -3.79 -9.05 -5.42
CA ALA A 74 -5.01 -8.53 -4.85
C ALA A 74 -4.81 -7.13 -4.25
N GLY A 75 -5.91 -6.39 -4.13
CA GLY A 75 -5.93 -5.12 -3.40
C GLY A 75 -6.12 -5.37 -1.92
N PHE A 76 -5.30 -4.74 -1.09
CA PHE A 76 -5.42 -4.74 0.37
C PHE A 76 -5.96 -3.39 0.83
N VAL A 77 -6.91 -3.41 1.77
CA VAL A 77 -7.53 -2.19 2.31
C VAL A 77 -6.47 -1.33 2.99
N VAL A 78 -6.54 -0.02 2.76
CA VAL A 78 -5.69 0.98 3.40
C VAL A 78 -6.45 1.59 4.56
N ARG A 79 -5.83 1.63 5.73
CA ARG A 79 -6.37 2.21 6.96
C ARG A 79 -5.45 3.27 7.53
N GLN A 80 -5.99 4.08 8.43
CA GLN A 80 -5.16 4.92 9.30
C GLN A 80 -4.27 4.01 10.16
N ALA A 81 -2.98 4.35 10.24
CA ALA A 81 -2.09 3.79 11.23
C ALA A 81 -2.51 4.38 12.58
N SER A 82 -3.00 3.54 13.50
CA SER A 82 -3.28 3.95 14.86
C SER A 82 -1.99 4.54 15.43
N SER A 83 -1.98 5.83 15.75
CA SER A 83 -0.84 6.43 16.44
C SER A 83 -0.65 5.67 17.75
N ARG A 84 0.41 4.85 17.84
CA ARG A 84 0.92 4.44 19.14
C ARG A 84 1.40 5.73 19.80
N SER A 85 0.54 6.31 20.63
CA SER A 85 0.92 7.32 21.61
C SER A 85 2.18 6.83 22.30
N ARG A 86 3.27 7.57 22.13
CA ARG A 86 4.44 7.46 23.01
C ARG A 86 4.12 8.12 24.34
#